data_AF-A0A1F8FBM8-F1
#
_entry.id   AF-A0A1F8FBM8-F1
#
_cell.length_a   1.000
_cell.length_b   1.000
_cell.length_c   1.000
_cell.angle_alpha   90.00
_cell.angle_beta   90.00
_cell.angle_gamma   90.00
#
_symmetry.space_group_name_H-M   'P 1'
#
loop_
_entity.id
_entity.type
_entity.pdbx_description
1 polymer ?
#
loop_
_entity_poly.entity_id
_entity_poly.type
_entity_poly.pdbx_seq_one_letter_code
_entity_poly.pdbx_strand_id
1 'polypeptide(L)'
;MVALVLIIGWLSLSLVKIKLQNDIVNKEVVDLESKIENLEDSNSSLDKLIAYLKHPFFLDKEVRLKLNYKSPDEEVAFIYPDTSAKISSGSLNFDEQLARLPNYVKWFWYLMGR
;
A
#
# COMPACT_ATOMS: atom_id res chain seq x y z
N MET A 1 49.16 -42.92 3.70
CA MET A 1 48.26 -42.17 2.81
C MET A 1 46.79 -42.54 2.99
N VAL A 2 46.39 -43.81 2.84
CA VAL A 2 44.96 -44.22 2.87
C VAL A 2 44.23 -43.83 4.15
N ALA A 3 44.81 -44.06 5.33
CA ALA A 3 44.21 -43.66 6.61
C ALA A 3 44.00 -42.13 6.73
N LEU A 4 44.91 -41.35 6.15
CA LEU A 4 44.85 -39.89 6.18
C LEU A 4 43.70 -39.37 5.30
N VAL A 5 43.48 -40.00 4.14
CA VAL A 5 42.34 -39.72 3.26
C VAL A 5 41.01 -40.08 3.94
N LEU A 6 40.94 -41.21 4.65
CA LEU A 6 39.73 -41.60 5.38
C LEU A 6 39.39 -40.63 6.51
N ILE A 7 40.40 -40.16 7.27
CA ILE A 7 40.20 -39.16 8.33
C ILE A 7 39.71 -37.84 7.75
N ILE A 8 40.30 -37.36 6.65
CA ILE A 8 39.86 -36.13 5.97
C ILE A 8 38.43 -36.28 5.44
N GLY A 9 38.11 -37.42 4.83
CA GLY A 9 36.76 -37.73 4.36
C GLY A 9 35.74 -37.70 5.51
N TRP A 10 36.06 -38.32 6.64
CA TRP A 10 35.20 -38.30 7.83
C TRP A 10 34.99 -36.88 8.39
N LEU A 11 36.07 -36.11 8.51
CA LEU A 11 36.01 -34.71 8.97
C LEU A 11 35.15 -33.85 8.04
N SER A 12 35.28 -34.04 6.72
CA SER A 12 34.48 -33.29 5.74
C SER A 12 32.98 -33.55 5.91
N LEU A 13 32.57 -34.81 6.11
CA LEU A 13 31.18 -35.17 6.36
C LEU A 13 30.65 -34.58 7.67
N SER A 14 31.49 -34.55 8.73
CA SER A 14 31.10 -33.97 10.02
C SER A 14 30.87 -32.46 9.92
N LEU A 15 31.72 -31.74 9.17
CA LEU A 15 31.59 -30.31 8.96
C LEU A 15 30.31 -29.97 8.18
N VAL A 16 29.99 -30.76 7.16
CA VAL A 16 28.75 -30.59 6.38
C VAL A 16 27.51 -30.75 7.25
N LYS A 17 27.47 -31.78 8.12
CA LYS A 17 26.34 -32.00 9.04
C LYS A 17 26.14 -30.83 10.00
N ILE A 18 27.22 -30.30 10.56
CA ILE A 18 27.17 -29.14 11.47
C ILE A 18 26.64 -27.90 10.75
N LYS A 19 27.12 -27.65 9.54
CA LYS A 19 26.66 -26.50 8.76
C LYS A 19 25.16 -26.60 8.43
N LEU A 20 24.69 -27.77 8.04
CA LEU A 20 23.26 -28.01 7.79
C LEU A 20 22.40 -27.78 9.03
N GLN A 21 22.84 -28.22 10.20
CA GLN A 21 22.11 -27.98 11.46
C GLN A 21 22.06 -26.49 11.79
N ASN A 22 23.18 -25.78 11.67
CA ASN A 22 23.23 -24.33 11.90
C ASN A 22 22.34 -23.57 10.91
N ASP A 23 22.30 -23.96 9.64
CA ASP A 23 21.46 -23.32 8.63
C ASP A 23 19.96 -23.52 8.94
N ILE A 24 19.55 -24.68 9.46
CA ILE A 24 18.17 -24.94 9.89
C ILE A 24 17.81 -24.06 11.09
N VAL A 25 18.66 -24.04 12.13
CA VAL A 25 18.43 -23.22 13.32
C VAL A 25 18.38 -21.73 12.96
N ASN A 26 19.29 -21.24 12.12
CA ASN A 26 19.27 -19.85 11.67
C ASN A 26 18.00 -19.51 10.89
N LYS A 27 17.49 -20.43 10.06
CA LYS A 27 16.22 -20.23 9.37
C LYS A 27 15.04 -20.14 10.34
N GLU A 28 15.03 -21.00 11.37
CA GLU A 28 13.99 -20.94 12.41
C GLU A 28 14.05 -19.63 13.19
N VAL A 29 15.25 -19.14 13.52
CA VAL A 29 15.44 -17.83 14.18
C VAL A 29 14.90 -16.70 13.30
N VAL A 30 15.26 -16.66 12.02
CA VAL A 30 14.77 -15.64 11.07
C VAL A 30 13.24 -15.71 10.89
N ASP A 31 12.66 -16.91 10.83
CA ASP A 31 11.20 -17.08 10.76
C ASP A 31 10.51 -16.57 12.04
N LEU A 32 11.08 -16.84 13.22
CA LEU A 32 10.57 -16.34 14.49
C LEU A 32 10.68 -14.82 14.60
N GLU A 33 11.81 -14.23 14.22
CA GLU A 33 12.00 -12.77 14.17
C GLU A 33 10.98 -12.12 13.25
N SER A 34 10.78 -12.66 12.04
CA SER A 34 9.77 -12.16 11.12
C SER A 34 8.35 -12.25 11.69
N LYS A 35 8.02 -13.34 12.40
CA LYS A 35 6.71 -13.45 13.06
C LYS A 35 6.52 -12.42 14.15
N ILE A 36 7.57 -12.14 14.95
CA ILE A 36 7.52 -11.11 15.99
C ILE A 36 7.26 -9.74 15.36
N GLU A 37 7.98 -9.39 14.31
CA GLU A 37 7.79 -8.12 13.58
C GLU A 37 6.35 -7.98 13.05
N ASN A 38 5.84 -9.02 12.39
CA ASN A 38 4.45 -9.03 11.90
C ASN A 38 3.40 -8.90 13.01
N LEU A 39 3.66 -9.52 14.17
CA LEU A 39 2.79 -9.42 15.35
C LEU A 39 2.82 -8.00 15.93
N GLU A 40 3.98 -7.37 16.00
CA GLU A 40 4.15 -6.00 16.49
C GLU A 40 3.45 -4.99 15.56
N ASP A 41 3.61 -5.14 14.25
CA ASP A 41 2.93 -4.33 13.24
C ASP A 41 1.40 -4.49 13.30
N SER A 42 0.93 -5.73 13.48
CA SER A 42 -0.49 -6.02 13.65
C SER A 42 -1.04 -5.37 14.91
N ASN A 43 -0.30 -5.45 16.02
CA ASN A 43 -0.69 -4.84 17.28
C ASN A 43 -0.74 -3.30 17.16
N SER A 44 0.27 -2.68 16.56
CA SER A 44 0.30 -1.24 16.28
C SER A 44 -0.89 -0.79 15.41
N SER A 45 -1.24 -1.59 14.41
CA SER A 45 -2.37 -1.31 13.53
C SER A 45 -3.71 -1.41 14.24
N LEU A 46 -3.86 -2.41 15.12
CA LEU A 46 -5.05 -2.57 15.96
C LEU A 46 -5.18 -1.42 16.97
N ASP A 47 -4.09 -0.99 17.60
CA ASP A 47 -4.08 0.15 18.51
C ASP A 47 -4.51 1.45 17.81
N LYS A 48 -4.01 1.69 16.59
CA LYS A 48 -4.45 2.82 15.76
C LYS A 48 -5.95 2.76 15.45
N LEU A 49 -6.46 1.57 15.14
CA LEU A 49 -7.89 1.37 14.89
C LEU A 49 -8.73 1.63 16.15
N ILE A 50 -8.30 1.09 17.30
CA ILE A 50 -8.95 1.31 18.59
C ILE A 50 -8.95 2.81 18.92
N ALA A 51 -7.82 3.49 18.73
CA ALA A 51 -7.71 4.93 18.95
C ALA A 51 -8.67 5.73 18.05
N TYR A 52 -8.77 5.37 16.77
CA TYR A 52 -9.72 5.97 15.84
C TYR A 52 -11.18 5.75 16.27
N LEU A 53 -11.55 4.54 16.67
CA LEU A 53 -12.91 4.20 17.10
C LEU A 53 -13.30 4.86 18.43
N LYS A 54 -12.34 5.06 19.34
CA LYS A 54 -12.56 5.78 20.61
C LYS A 54 -12.69 7.29 20.42
N HIS A 55 -12.23 7.83 19.29
CA HIS A 55 -12.26 9.27 19.06
C HIS A 55 -13.71 9.74 18.81
N PRO A 56 -14.17 10.85 19.43
CA PRO A 56 -15.55 11.34 19.29
C PRO A 56 -15.94 11.68 17.85
N PHE A 57 -14.95 12.00 17.00
CA PHE A 57 -15.15 12.19 15.56
C PHE A 57 -15.75 10.95 14.86
N PHE A 58 -15.38 9.74 15.28
CA PHE A 58 -15.94 8.52 14.70
C PHE A 58 -17.45 8.43 14.96
N LEU A 59 -17.88 8.73 16.18
CA LEU A 59 -19.30 8.77 16.53
C LEU A 59 -20.06 9.80 15.70
N ASP A 60 -19.52 11.01 15.57
CA ASP A 60 -20.13 12.08 14.76
C ASP A 60 -20.25 11.66 13.29
N LYS A 61 -19.19 11.05 12.73
CA LYS A 61 -19.20 10.50 11.37
C LYS A 61 -20.26 9.41 11.18
N GLU A 62 -20.37 8.46 12.10
CA GLU A 62 -21.38 7.39 12.05
C GLU A 62 -22.80 7.96 12.13
N VAL A 63 -23.03 8.94 13.00
CA VAL A 63 -24.32 9.60 13.19
C VAL A 63 -24.71 10.41 11.95
N ARG A 64 -23.78 11.15 11.33
CA ARG A 64 -24.00 11.83 10.04
C ARG A 64 -24.36 10.84 8.93
N LEU A 65 -23.64 9.73 8.81
CA LEU A 65 -23.88 8.74 7.76
C LEU A 65 -25.20 7.96 7.93
N LYS A 66 -25.51 7.53 9.15
CA LYS A 66 -26.67 6.67 9.41
C LYS A 66 -27.96 7.43 9.61
N LEU A 67 -27.89 8.60 10.26
CA LEU A 67 -29.07 9.36 10.66
C LEU A 67 -29.26 10.63 9.81
N ASN A 68 -28.38 10.86 8.83
CA ASN A 68 -28.31 12.13 8.09
C ASN A 68 -28.30 13.33 9.06
N TYR A 69 -27.66 13.14 10.21
CA TYR A 69 -27.68 14.08 11.32
C TYR A 69 -26.88 15.33 10.96
N LYS A 70 -27.46 16.48 11.28
CA LYS A 70 -26.89 17.81 11.04
C LYS A 70 -26.61 18.47 12.38
N SER A 71 -25.40 18.99 12.57
CA SER A 71 -25.08 19.77 13.77
C SER A 71 -25.88 21.08 13.78
N PRO A 72 -26.28 21.60 14.96
CA PRO A 72 -27.08 22.83 15.06
C PRO A 72 -26.43 24.04 14.36
N ASP A 73 -25.10 24.12 14.37
CA ASP A 73 -24.31 25.24 13.82
C ASP A 73 -23.88 25.04 12.35
N GLU A 74 -24.41 24.04 11.65
CA GLU A 74 -24.06 23.75 10.26
C GLU A 74 -25.10 24.37 9.30
N GLU A 75 -24.67 24.87 8.13
CA GLU A 75 -25.57 25.24 7.03
C GLU A 75 -25.36 24.28 5.86
N VAL A 76 -26.43 23.61 5.42
CA VAL A 76 -26.38 22.65 4.31
C VAL A 76 -26.94 23.34 3.07
N ALA A 77 -26.12 23.49 2.03
CA ALA A 77 -26.55 23.96 0.73
C ALA A 77 -26.96 22.78 -0.15
N PHE A 78 -28.22 22.75 -0.59
CA PHE A 78 -28.68 21.79 -1.59
C PHE A 78 -28.29 22.31 -2.98
N ILE A 79 -27.35 21.63 -3.63
CA ILE A 79 -27.00 21.90 -5.02
C ILE A 79 -27.92 21.04 -5.89
N TYR A 80 -28.94 21.66 -6.47
CA TYR A 80 -29.72 21.02 -7.51
C TYR A 80 -28.94 21.11 -8.83
N PRO A 81 -28.73 20.00 -9.54
CA PRO A 81 -28.17 20.07 -10.88
C PRO A 81 -29.14 20.87 -11.73
N ASP A 82 -28.67 22.00 -12.22
CA ASP A 82 -29.42 22.85 -13.12
C ASP A 82 -29.58 22.07 -14.45
N THR A 83 -30.77 21.52 -14.69
CA THR A 83 -31.11 20.90 -15.99
C THR A 83 -31.13 21.96 -17.10
N SER A 84 -31.02 23.24 -16.76
CA SER A 84 -30.72 24.30 -17.72
C SER A 84 -29.22 24.34 -18.00
N ALA A 85 -28.83 23.61 -19.05
CA ALA A 85 -27.52 23.73 -19.66
C ALA A 85 -27.25 25.21 -20.02
N LYS A 86 -26.53 25.94 -19.18
CA LYS A 86 -25.86 27.17 -19.58
C LYS A 86 -24.55 27.37 -18.82
N ILE A 87 -23.50 26.99 -19.54
CA ILE A 87 -22.18 27.63 -19.58
C ILE A 87 -21.34 27.36 -18.33
N SER A 88 -20.79 26.15 -18.27
CA SER A 88 -19.41 25.99 -17.80
C SER A 88 -18.48 26.68 -18.81
N SER A 89 -17.65 27.58 -18.29
CA SER A 89 -16.56 28.23 -19.01
C SER A 89 -15.78 27.21 -19.85
N GLY A 90 -15.60 27.54 -21.14
CA GLY A 90 -15.21 26.61 -22.20
C GLY A 90 -14.10 25.63 -21.84
N SER A 91 -14.47 24.36 -21.71
CA SER A 91 -13.57 23.27 -22.06
C SER A 91 -13.37 23.34 -23.57
N LEU A 92 -12.27 23.97 -24.00
CA LEU A 92 -11.77 23.79 -25.36
C LEU A 92 -11.68 22.27 -25.59
N ASN A 93 -12.39 21.76 -26.59
CA ASN A 93 -12.35 20.37 -27.02
C ASN A 93 -10.91 20.03 -27.44
N PHE A 94 -10.10 19.64 -26.45
CA PHE A 94 -8.67 19.35 -26.61
C PHE A 94 -8.46 18.22 -27.61
N ASP A 95 -9.39 17.25 -27.63
CA ASP A 95 -9.41 16.14 -28.58
C ASP A 95 -9.59 16.60 -30.04
N GLU A 96 -10.44 17.61 -30.29
CA GLU A 96 -10.68 18.12 -31.64
C GLU A 96 -9.48 18.94 -32.15
N GLN A 97 -8.77 19.63 -31.24
CA GLN A 97 -7.52 20.30 -31.58
C GLN A 97 -6.39 19.29 -31.79
N LEU A 98 -6.25 18.27 -30.94
CA LEU A 98 -5.27 17.19 -31.12
C LEU A 98 -5.45 16.49 -32.46
N ALA A 99 -6.68 16.27 -32.91
CA ALA A 99 -6.95 15.63 -34.18
C ALA A 99 -6.37 16.42 -35.38
N ARG A 100 -6.31 17.75 -35.27
CA ARG A 100 -5.78 18.65 -36.31
C ARG A 100 -4.25 18.82 -36.27
N LEU A 101 -3.58 18.32 -35.23
CA LEU A 101 -2.13 18.43 -35.10
C LEU A 101 -1.39 17.37 -35.93
N PRO A 102 -0.24 17.72 -36.53
CA PRO A 102 0.64 16.75 -37.17
C PRO A 102 1.16 15.67 -36.20
N ASN A 103 1.36 14.45 -36.69
CA ASN A 103 1.73 13.30 -35.86
C ASN A 103 3.03 13.49 -35.08
N TYR A 104 4.04 14.16 -35.63
CA TYR A 104 5.30 14.39 -34.93
C TYR A 104 5.15 15.23 -33.65
N VAL A 105 4.16 16.15 -33.63
CA VAL A 105 3.88 16.95 -32.44
C VAL A 105 3.27 16.08 -31.36
N LYS A 106 2.33 15.18 -31.71
CA LYS A 106 1.70 14.26 -30.76
C LYS A 106 2.73 13.41 -30.00
N TRP A 107 3.72 12.89 -30.72
CA TRP A 107 4.81 12.09 -30.13
C TRP A 107 5.70 12.90 -29.19
N PHE A 108 5.97 14.16 -29.51
CA PHE A 108 6.76 15.04 -28.65
C PHE A 108 6.07 15.29 -27.31
N TRP A 109 4.75 15.51 -27.31
CA TRP A 109 3.96 15.67 -26.10
C TRP A 109 3.90 14.39 -25.27
N TYR A 110 3.73 13.23 -25.92
CA TYR A 110 3.78 11.92 -25.26
C TYR A 110 5.15 11.66 -24.58
N LEU A 111 6.26 11.98 -25.25
CA LEU A 111 7.61 11.81 -24.70
C LEU A 111 7.89 12.77 -23.52
N MET A 112 7.32 13.97 -23.54
CA MET A 112 7.49 14.99 -22.51
C MET A 112 6.59 14.78 -21.27
N GLY A 113 5.78 13.72 -21.24
CA GLY A 113 5.03 13.30 -20.04
C GLY A 113 4.02 14.33 -19.53
N ARG A 114 3.40 15.08 -20.44
CA ARG A 114 2.44 16.14 -20.11
C ARG A 114 1.04 15.80 -20.60
#